data_AF-A0A350JJW1-F1
#
_entry.id   AF-A0A350JJW1-F1
#
_cell.length_a   1.000
_cell.length_b   1.000
_cell.length_c   1.000
_cell.angle_alpha   90.00
_cell.angle_beta   90.00
_cell.angle_gamma   90.00
#
_symmetry.space_group_name_H-M   'P 1'
#
loop_
_entity.id
_entity.type
_entity.pdbx_description
1 polymer ?
#
loop_
_entity_poly.entity_id
_entity_poly.type
_entity_poly.pdbx_seq_one_letter_code
_entity_poly.pdbx_strand_id
1 'polypeptide(L)'
;MLQELTAQQGKAERIKNFPYPKQYGSIGYHFVHIFMWLLPMAIIPAFAGMGVKIADANPFIGEYFVWLNIPFTVIVIWVFNTMLRIGLAGENPFEGSPNDVPISNISRGISRDLLQIIEEDPANIPPPFENVNNIEM
;
A
#
# COMPACT_ATOMS: atom_id res chain seq x y z
N MET A 1 -12.29 31.32 12.76
CA MET A 1 -12.16 30.96 11.33
C MET A 1 -10.72 31.05 10.83
N LEU A 2 -10.11 32.24 10.67
CA LEU A 2 -8.72 32.35 10.17
C LEU A 2 -7.69 31.57 11.01
N GLN A 3 -7.81 31.67 12.34
CA GLN A 3 -6.96 30.90 13.26
C GLN A 3 -7.06 29.38 13.03
N GLU A 4 -8.25 28.89 12.68
CA GLU A 4 -8.49 27.47 12.46
C GLU A 4 -7.92 27.01 11.11
N LEU A 5 -8.07 27.81 10.06
CA LEU A 5 -7.42 27.58 8.76
C LEU A 5 -5.90 27.52 8.90
N THR A 6 -5.29 28.47 9.63
CA THR A 6 -3.84 28.47 9.88
C THR A 6 -3.42 27.27 10.74
N ALA A 7 -4.26 26.84 11.68
CA ALA A 7 -3.97 25.65 12.49
C ALA A 7 -4.01 24.36 11.66
N GLN A 8 -4.95 24.22 10.73
CA GLN A 8 -5.01 23.06 9.83
C GLN A 8 -3.86 23.06 8.81
N GLN A 9 -3.50 24.24 8.26
CA GLN A 9 -2.32 24.38 7.40
C GLN A 9 -1.05 23.93 8.12
N GLY A 10 -0.80 24.40 9.35
CA GLY A 10 0.37 23.99 10.12
C GLY A 10 0.42 22.49 10.42
N LYS A 11 -0.74 21.83 10.62
CA LYS A 11 -0.81 20.38 10.76
C LYS A 11 -0.41 19.66 9.47
N ALA A 12 -0.92 20.09 8.32
CA ALA A 12 -0.59 19.51 7.01
C ALA A 12 0.89 19.70 6.67
N GLU A 13 1.44 20.90 6.90
CA GLU A 13 2.87 21.18 6.73
C GLU A 13 3.74 20.30 7.63
N ARG A 14 3.34 20.05 8.88
CA ARG A 14 4.07 19.16 9.76
C ARG A 14 4.09 17.72 9.24
N ILE A 15 2.98 17.21 8.71
CA ILE A 15 2.91 15.87 8.13
C ILE A 15 3.84 15.77 6.90
N LYS A 16 3.86 16.80 6.05
CA LYS A 16 4.71 16.81 4.85
C LYS A 16 6.20 16.99 5.17
N ASN A 17 6.53 17.89 6.10
CA ASN A 17 7.92 18.28 6.37
C ASN A 17 8.61 17.37 7.39
N PHE A 18 7.85 16.62 8.20
CA PHE A 18 8.37 15.65 9.16
C PHE A 18 7.86 14.24 8.84
N PRO A 19 8.25 13.66 7.70
CA PRO A 19 7.96 12.27 7.41
C PRO A 19 8.69 11.37 8.42
N TYR A 20 8.23 10.12 8.53
CA TYR A 20 8.95 9.12 9.31
C TYR A 20 10.41 9.02 8.84
N PRO A 21 11.37 8.76 9.74
CA PRO A 21 12.76 8.62 9.36
C PRO A 21 12.91 7.59 8.25
N LYS A 22 13.52 7.96 7.11
CA LYS A 22 13.72 7.07 5.95
C LYS A 22 14.40 5.75 6.31
N GLN A 23 15.19 5.75 7.39
CA GLN A 23 15.80 4.57 7.96
C GLN A 23 14.77 3.49 8.30
N TYR A 24 13.60 3.86 8.84
CA TYR A 24 12.55 2.92 9.23
C TYR A 24 12.01 2.15 8.02
N GLY A 25 11.62 2.86 6.95
CA GLY A 25 11.17 2.24 5.70
C GLY A 25 12.28 1.43 5.01
N SER A 26 13.51 1.96 4.97
CA SER A 26 14.64 1.26 4.35
C SER A 26 15.02 -0.03 5.09
N ILE A 27 15.01 -0.03 6.42
CA ILE A 27 15.31 -1.19 7.24
C ILE A 27 14.25 -2.27 7.03
N GLY A 28 12.97 -1.89 7.05
CA GLY A 28 11.86 -2.80 6.75
C GLY A 28 11.99 -3.45 5.38
N TYR A 29 12.36 -2.68 4.36
CA TYR A 29 12.63 -3.20 3.02
C TYR A 29 13.71 -4.29 3.02
N HIS A 30 14.87 -4.02 3.63
CA HIS A 30 15.96 -4.98 3.67
C HIS A 30 15.58 -6.25 4.44
N PHE A 31 14.89 -6.13 5.58
CA PHE A 31 14.45 -7.29 6.36
C PHE A 31 13.49 -8.20 5.59
N VAL A 32 12.48 -7.64 4.93
CA VAL A 32 11.52 -8.42 4.14
C VAL A 32 12.20 -9.12 2.97
N HIS A 33 13.15 -8.46 2.29
CA HIS A 33 13.90 -9.08 1.20
C HIS A 33 14.81 -10.20 1.68
N ILE A 34 15.54 -10.00 2.78
CA ILE A 34 16.35 -11.06 3.40
C ILE A 34 15.45 -12.25 3.81
N PHE A 35 14.29 -11.98 4.39
CA PHE A 35 13.31 -13.01 4.74
C PHE A 35 12.82 -13.77 3.49
N MET A 36 12.49 -13.07 2.39
CA MET A 36 12.09 -13.71 1.13
C MET A 36 13.16 -14.65 0.58
N TRP A 37 14.45 -14.31 0.72
CA TRP A 37 15.55 -15.18 0.28
C TRP A 37 15.77 -16.39 1.21
N LEU A 38 15.57 -16.23 2.51
CA LEU A 38 15.78 -17.29 3.51
C LEU A 38 14.60 -18.26 3.59
N LEU A 39 13.37 -17.78 3.35
CA LEU A 39 12.15 -18.55 3.53
C LEU A 39 12.11 -19.86 2.73
N PRO A 40 12.47 -19.91 1.43
CA PRO A 40 12.49 -21.16 0.68
C PRO A 40 13.40 -22.21 1.31
N MET A 41 14.60 -21.79 1.78
CA MET A 41 15.56 -22.69 2.42
C MET A 41 15.04 -23.23 3.76
N ALA A 42 14.27 -22.43 4.50
CA ALA A 42 13.68 -22.84 5.77
C ALA A 42 12.51 -23.82 5.60
N ILE A 43 11.73 -23.70 4.52
CA ILE A 43 10.51 -24.50 4.31
C ILE A 43 10.80 -25.87 3.66
N ILE A 44 11.84 -25.97 2.81
CA ILE A 44 12.19 -27.23 2.11
C ILE A 44 12.28 -28.45 3.08
N PRO A 45 13.00 -28.39 4.22
CA PRO A 45 13.12 -29.55 5.11
C PRO A 45 11.78 -29.96 5.74
N ALA A 46 10.90 -29.01 6.02
CA ALA A 46 9.59 -29.29 6.60
C ALA A 46 8.70 -30.07 5.61
N PHE A 47 8.68 -29.65 4.34
CA PHE A 47 7.94 -30.35 3.28
C PHE A 47 8.56 -31.70 2.92
N ALA A 48 9.89 -31.81 2.94
CA ALA A 48 10.57 -33.09 2.76
C ALA A 48 10.21 -34.09 3.87
N GLY A 49 10.24 -33.66 5.15
CA GLY A 49 9.86 -34.50 6.28
C GLY A 49 8.38 -34.93 6.26
N MET A 50 7.48 -34.06 5.81
CA MET A 50 6.07 -34.41 5.59
C MET A 50 5.89 -35.38 4.41
N GLY A 51 6.64 -35.20 3.33
CA GLY A 51 6.60 -36.08 2.16
C GLY A 51 6.96 -37.54 2.51
N VAL A 52 7.96 -37.76 3.36
CA VAL A 52 8.36 -39.10 3.83
C VAL A 52 7.21 -39.79 4.58
N LYS A 53 6.54 -39.09 5.50
CA LYS A 53 5.41 -39.65 6.26
C LYS A 53 4.19 -39.97 5.38
N ILE A 54 3.99 -39.19 4.33
CA ILE A 54 2.89 -39.39 3.37
C ILE A 54 3.23 -40.54 2.40
N ALA A 55 4.51 -40.75 2.09
CA ALA A 55 4.98 -41.85 1.25
C ALA A 55 4.64 -43.23 1.86
N ASP A 56 4.63 -43.35 3.19
CA ASP A 56 4.24 -44.59 3.89
C ASP A 56 2.78 -45.00 3.60
N ALA A 57 1.88 -44.03 3.40
CA ALA A 57 0.47 -44.27 3.11
C ALA A 57 0.15 -44.27 1.61
N ASN A 58 0.81 -43.41 0.83
CA ASN A 58 0.63 -43.27 -0.62
C ASN A 58 1.97 -42.91 -1.29
N PRO A 59 2.69 -43.90 -1.87
CA PRO A 59 4.02 -43.69 -2.44
C PRO A 59 4.04 -42.64 -3.56
N PHE A 60 3.01 -42.63 -4.41
CA PHE A 60 2.90 -41.69 -5.53
C PHE A 60 2.77 -40.24 -5.06
N ILE A 61 2.03 -39.98 -3.98
CA ILE A 61 1.81 -38.62 -3.48
C ILE A 61 3.03 -38.11 -2.71
N GLY A 62 3.70 -38.99 -1.94
CA GLY A 62 4.88 -38.64 -1.15
C GLY A 62 6.04 -38.10 -1.97
N GLU A 63 6.27 -38.66 -3.17
CA GLU A 63 7.37 -38.24 -4.08
C GLU A 63 7.16 -36.82 -4.62
N TYR A 64 5.93 -36.47 -5.01
CA TYR A 64 5.62 -35.13 -5.54
C TYR A 64 5.31 -34.10 -4.46
N PHE A 65 5.12 -34.50 -3.20
CA PHE A 65 4.71 -33.61 -2.11
C PHE A 65 5.68 -32.44 -1.87
N VAL A 66 6.98 -32.65 -2.11
CA VAL A 66 8.01 -31.61 -1.96
C VAL A 66 7.78 -30.43 -2.91
N TRP A 67 7.18 -30.66 -4.08
CA TRP A 67 6.88 -29.60 -5.05
C TRP A 67 5.80 -28.62 -4.57
N LEU A 68 4.94 -29.03 -3.63
CA LEU A 68 3.93 -28.16 -3.01
C LEU A 68 4.56 -27.01 -2.20
N ASN A 69 5.84 -27.14 -1.83
CA ASN A 69 6.60 -26.07 -1.21
C ASN A 69 6.65 -24.80 -2.07
N ILE A 70 6.80 -24.94 -3.40
CA ILE A 70 6.96 -23.80 -4.31
C ILE A 70 5.75 -22.85 -4.24
N PRO A 71 4.50 -23.29 -4.51
CA PRO A 71 3.34 -22.40 -4.43
C PRO A 71 3.10 -21.88 -3.00
N PHE A 72 3.39 -22.68 -1.97
CA PHE A 72 3.22 -22.24 -0.59
C PHE A 72 4.18 -21.10 -0.24
N THR A 73 5.46 -21.25 -0.59
CA THR A 73 6.48 -20.22 -0.38
C THR A 73 6.16 -18.96 -1.17
N VAL A 74 5.69 -19.07 -2.42
CA VAL A 74 5.27 -17.92 -3.24
C VAL A 74 4.14 -17.14 -2.57
N ILE A 75 3.13 -17.82 -2.01
CA ILE A 75 2.02 -17.15 -1.31
C ILE A 75 2.52 -16.39 -0.09
N VAL A 76 3.35 -17.02 0.74
CA VAL A 76 3.89 -16.37 1.95
C VAL A 76 4.75 -15.15 1.56
N ILE A 77 5.64 -15.31 0.58
CA ILE A 77 6.43 -14.22 0.02
C ILE A 77 5.53 -13.08 -0.46
N TRP A 78 4.47 -13.40 -1.20
CA TRP A 78 3.53 -12.41 -1.72
C TRP A 78 2.85 -11.63 -0.60
N VAL A 79 2.44 -12.29 0.49
CA VAL A 79 1.83 -11.62 1.66
C VAL A 79 2.80 -10.61 2.28
N PHE A 80 4.03 -11.02 2.60
CA PHE A 80 5.01 -10.12 3.23
C PHE A 80 5.43 -8.98 2.31
N ASN A 81 5.61 -9.24 1.02
CA ASN A 81 5.94 -8.22 0.04
C ASN A 81 4.79 -7.21 -0.14
N THR A 82 3.54 -7.68 -0.16
CA THR A 82 2.36 -6.81 -0.24
C THR A 82 2.24 -5.94 1.00
N MET A 83 2.46 -6.50 2.19
CA MET A 83 2.47 -5.74 3.45
C MET A 83 3.51 -4.62 3.43
N LEU A 84 4.74 -4.91 2.97
CA LEU A 84 5.78 -3.89 2.80
C LEU A 84 5.34 -2.79 1.83
N ARG A 85 4.78 -3.16 0.68
CA ARG A 85 4.36 -2.20 -0.35
C ARG A 85 3.25 -1.26 0.14
N ILE A 86 2.28 -1.79 0.88
CA ILE A 86 1.21 -0.98 1.48
C ILE A 86 1.78 -0.03 2.53
N GLY A 87 2.71 -0.51 3.38
CA GLY A 87 3.38 0.33 4.36
C GLY A 87 4.13 1.50 3.72
N LEU A 88 4.95 1.23 2.70
CA LEU A 88 5.72 2.25 1.99
C LEU A 88 4.83 3.24 1.22
N ALA A 89 3.72 2.77 0.64
CA ALA A 89 2.75 3.66 -0.02
C ALA A 89 2.06 4.59 0.98
N GLY A 90 1.79 4.13 2.20
CA GLY A 90 1.16 4.93 3.25
C GLY A 90 2.07 5.98 3.91
N GLU A 91 3.39 5.93 3.67
CA GLU A 91 4.34 6.88 4.26
C GLU A 91 4.21 8.29 3.67
N ASN A 92 3.77 8.42 2.41
CA ASN A 92 3.75 9.70 1.69
C ASN A 92 2.38 9.98 1.04
N PRO A 93 1.38 10.45 1.81
CA PRO A 93 -0.01 10.57 1.34
C PRO A 93 -0.30 11.77 0.41
N PHE A 94 0.72 12.53 0.02
CA PHE A 94 0.60 13.80 -0.71
C PHE A 94 1.49 13.86 -1.97
N GLU A 95 1.98 12.73 -2.47
CA GLU A 95 2.87 12.66 -3.64
C GLU A 95 2.09 12.56 -4.96
N GLY A 96 0.76 12.40 -4.90
CA GLY A 96 -0.12 12.33 -6.07
C GLY A 96 -0.21 10.94 -6.68
N SER A 97 0.08 9.90 -5.90
CA SER A 97 -0.19 8.50 -6.24
C SER A 97 -1.70 8.23 -6.33
N PRO A 98 -2.15 7.22 -7.09
CA PRO A 98 -3.57 6.84 -7.15
C PRO A 98 -4.22 6.39 -5.84
N ASN A 99 -3.45 6.22 -4.76
CA ASN A 99 -3.97 5.88 -3.43
C ASN A 99 -3.77 7.04 -2.42
N ASP A 100 -3.29 8.19 -2.89
CA ASP A 100 -3.01 9.36 -2.05
C ASP A 100 -4.25 10.23 -1.88
N VAL A 101 -4.17 11.18 -0.95
CA VAL A 101 -5.27 12.12 -0.72
C VAL A 101 -5.52 12.96 -1.98
N PRO A 102 -6.75 13.02 -2.52
CA PRO A 102 -7.04 13.74 -3.75
C PRO A 102 -7.15 15.26 -3.51
N ILE A 103 -6.02 15.91 -3.23
CA ILE A 103 -5.94 17.35 -2.92
C ILE A 103 -6.58 18.20 -4.03
N SER A 104 -6.39 17.82 -5.28
CA SER A 104 -6.98 18.53 -6.43
C SER A 104 -8.51 18.46 -6.44
N ASN A 105 -9.11 17.30 -6.10
CA ASN A 105 -10.57 17.15 -6.02
C ASN A 105 -11.12 17.97 -4.87
N ILE A 106 -10.51 17.88 -3.69
CA ILE A 106 -10.90 18.64 -2.50
C ILE A 106 -10.81 20.15 -2.79
N SER A 107 -9.71 20.60 -3.38
CA SER A 107 -9.51 22.01 -3.74
C SER A 107 -10.53 22.49 -4.78
N ARG A 108 -10.88 21.64 -5.76
CA ARG A 108 -11.91 21.93 -6.75
C ARG A 108 -13.30 22.01 -6.10
N GLY A 109 -13.61 21.14 -5.16
CA GLY A 109 -14.85 21.17 -4.36
C GLY A 109 -14.97 22.48 -3.58
N ILE A 110 -13.96 22.82 -2.76
CA ILE A 110 -13.94 24.06 -1.98
C ILE A 110 -14.12 25.29 -2.89
N SER A 111 -13.44 25.30 -4.04
CA SER A 111 -13.55 26.42 -4.99
C SER A 111 -14.98 26.58 -5.53
N ARG A 112 -15.66 25.48 -5.86
CA ARG A 112 -17.05 25.49 -6.30
C ARG A 112 -17.99 25.95 -5.18
N ASP A 113 -17.79 25.47 -3.97
CA ASP A 113 -18.60 25.85 -2.80
C ASP A 113 -18.51 27.36 -2.54
N LEU A 114 -17.30 27.93 -2.62
CA LEU A 114 -17.09 29.37 -2.47
C LEU A 114 -17.78 30.18 -3.59
N LEU A 115 -17.68 29.73 -4.84
CA LEU A 115 -18.34 30.39 -5.99
C LEU A 115 -19.87 30.33 -5.88
N GLN A 116 -20.41 29.26 -5.31
CA GLN A 116 -21.85 29.15 -5.05
C GLN A 116 -22.31 30.07 -3.91
N ILE A 117 -21.51 30.22 -2.85
CA ILE A 117 -21.81 31.12 -1.73
C ILE A 117 -21.88 32.59 -2.18
N ILE A 118 -21.06 32.99 -3.16
CA ILE A 118 -21.08 34.35 -3.72
C ILE A 118 -22.11 34.52 -4.86
N GLU A 119 -22.93 33.50 -5.13
CA GLU A 119 -23.94 33.49 -6.20
C GLU A 119 -23.35 33.80 -7.60
N GLU A 120 -22.16 33.27 -7.90
CA GLU A 120 -21.51 33.42 -9.20
C GLU A 120 -22.35 32.78 -10.33
N ASP A 121 -22.24 33.32 -11.56
CA ASP A 121 -22.90 32.75 -12.73
C ASP A 121 -22.52 31.26 -12.89
N PRO A 122 -23.50 30.35 -13.02
CA PRO A 122 -23.26 28.92 -13.23
C PRO A 122 -22.30 28.60 -14.39
N ALA A 123 -22.21 29.46 -15.42
CA ALA A 123 -21.29 29.31 -16.54
C ALA A 123 -19.81 29.50 -16.15
N ASN A 124 -19.54 30.26 -15.09
CA ASN A 124 -18.18 30.52 -14.58
C ASN A 124 -17.73 29.48 -13.53
N ILE A 125 -18.65 28.62 -13.07
CA ILE A 125 -18.34 27.59 -12.07
C ILE A 125 -17.58 26.46 -12.78
N PRO A 126 -16.32 26.16 -12.37
CA PRO A 126 -15.53 25.12 -13.01
C PRO A 126 -16.19 23.76 -12.80
N PRO A 127 -16.16 22.84 -13.79
CA PRO A 127 -16.77 21.52 -13.65
C PRO A 127 -16.16 20.74 -12.48
N PRO A 128 -16.89 19.74 -11.93
CA PRO A 128 -16.34 18.78 -10.99
C PRO A 128 -15.04 18.19 -11.51
N PHE A 129 -14.11 17.87 -10.62
CA PHE A 129 -12.86 17.26 -11.05
C PHE A 129 -13.14 15.87 -11.62
N GLU A 130 -12.78 15.64 -12.88
CA GLU A 130 -12.85 14.33 -13.48
C GLU A 130 -11.61 13.52 -13.11
N ASN A 131 -11.82 12.40 -12.43
CA ASN A 131 -10.74 11.49 -12.11
C ASN A 131 -10.24 10.84 -13.40
N VAL A 132 -9.06 11.24 -13.85
CA VAL A 132 -8.35 10.57 -14.95
C VAL A 132 -8.09 9.14 -14.46
N ASN A 133 -8.79 8.15 -15.04
CA ASN A 133 -8.74 6.69 -14.77
C ASN A 133 -9.91 6.05 -13.97
N ASN A 134 -11.05 6.72 -13.76
CA ASN A 134 -12.21 6.14 -13.01
C ASN A 134 -11.84 5.61 -11.61
N ILE A 135 -10.77 6.16 -11.02
CA ILE A 135 -10.38 5.86 -9.65
C ILE A 135 -11.20 6.81 -8.78
N GLU A 136 -12.39 6.37 -8.40
CA GLU A 136 -13.17 7.06 -7.38
C GLU A 136 -12.50 6.81 -6.03
N MET A 137 -11.83 7.84 -5.51
CA MET A 137 -11.37 7.89 -4.12
C MET A 137 -12.38 8.61 -3.26
#